data_AF-A0A814QKQ6-F1
#
_entry.id   AF-A0A814QKQ6-F1
#
_cell.length_a   1.000
_cell.length_b   1.000
_cell.length_c   1.000
_cell.angle_alpha   90.00
_cell.angle_beta   90.00
_cell.angle_gamma   90.00
#
_symmetry.space_group_name_H-M   'P 1'
#
loop_
_entity.id
_entity.type
_entity.pdbx_description
1 polymer ?
#
loop_
_entity_poly.entity_id
_entity_poly.type
_entity_poly.pdbx_seq_one_letter_code
_entity_poly.pdbx_strand_id
1 'polypeptide(L)'
;MPPTISAKPHVIVLSGPSGSGKSTLITKLFEEYPTAFAFSISHTTRSPRPGEQNGREYHFASRPDMEGMLNRGEFLESTEFSGNFKKAVEDVTRTGRICLLDVDKQGVKNIRNSHLDAVFVFISPPSYEILEQRLRGRQTDTEAAIEKRLKEAKESMEFSKEPGVYDHIILNDQLDVAYQSLKDVLREMANQAEQIRLAQAGVHDNPEFVLKYLEEIEALAENVLAERREIIELNKRRDKLREASRAVHKQASNVKTNWMCLNNNFLAMSTRDCKRLIDRDFDQINVEISQAEKKLKENVKKLYDAEKKPEIRGFNLKSLSREERQELDQLLEPYT
;
A
#
# COMPACT_ATOMS: atom_id res chain seq x y z
N MET A 1 -28.27 9.15 -0.23
CA MET A 1 -27.23 10.14 0.08
C MET A 1 -26.12 9.41 0.79
N PRO A 2 -24.84 9.54 0.39
CA PRO A 2 -23.76 8.99 1.20
C PRO A 2 -23.74 9.72 2.56
N PRO A 3 -23.36 9.04 3.64
CA PRO A 3 -23.41 9.63 4.98
C PRO A 3 -22.42 10.80 5.06
N THR A 4 -22.91 11.95 5.53
CA THR A 4 -22.09 13.11 5.87
C THR A 4 -21.27 12.76 7.10
N ILE A 5 -20.05 12.26 6.92
CA ILE A 5 -19.10 12.06 8.01
C ILE A 5 -18.74 13.47 8.50
N SER A 6 -19.23 13.84 9.67
CA SER A 6 -18.79 15.07 10.37
C SER A 6 -17.29 14.92 10.66
N ALA A 7 -16.46 15.51 9.80
CA ALA A 7 -15.00 15.42 9.86
C ALA A 7 -14.47 16.24 11.04
N LYS A 8 -14.31 15.59 12.19
CA LYS A 8 -13.42 16.02 13.28
C LYS A 8 -11.95 15.92 12.82
N PRO A 9 -11.01 16.61 13.47
CA PRO A 9 -9.76 17.00 12.82
C PRO A 9 -8.79 15.85 12.57
N HIS A 10 -8.26 15.78 11.35
CA HIS A 10 -7.19 14.87 10.94
C HIS A 10 -5.79 15.44 11.25
N VAL A 11 -5.68 16.44 12.10
CA VAL A 11 -4.42 17.11 12.41
C VAL A 11 -4.20 17.13 13.91
N ILE A 12 -3.02 16.68 14.32
CA ILE A 12 -2.51 16.87 15.68
C ILE A 12 -1.33 17.83 15.65
N VAL A 13 -1.36 18.82 16.52
CA VAL A 13 -0.28 19.76 16.76
C VAL A 13 0.41 19.38 18.06
N LEU A 14 1.64 18.90 17.95
CA LEU A 14 2.52 18.66 19.09
C LEU A 14 3.45 19.84 19.28
N SER A 15 3.45 20.40 20.48
CA SER A 15 4.38 21.44 20.89
C SER A 15 5.00 21.09 22.24
N GLY A 16 6.15 21.66 22.53
CA GLY A 16 6.87 21.44 23.78
C GLY A 16 8.27 22.00 23.71
N PRO A 17 8.86 22.38 24.85
CA PRO A 17 10.21 22.93 24.86
C PRO A 17 11.23 21.90 24.38
N SER A 18 12.31 22.37 23.76
CA SER A 18 13.43 21.50 23.39
C SER A 18 13.93 20.75 24.63
N GLY A 19 13.96 19.41 24.56
CA GLY A 19 14.32 18.56 25.71
C GLY A 19 13.13 17.95 26.46
N SER A 20 11.89 18.29 26.09
CA SER A 20 10.68 17.70 26.67
C SER A 20 10.48 16.21 26.33
N GLY A 21 11.23 15.67 25.37
CA GLY A 21 11.10 14.28 24.90
C GLY A 21 10.04 14.06 23.82
N LYS A 22 9.49 15.14 23.24
CA LYS A 22 8.54 15.09 22.12
C LYS A 22 9.01 14.19 20.96
N SER A 23 10.24 14.35 20.47
CA SER A 23 10.75 13.53 19.35
C SER A 23 10.72 12.04 19.68
N THR A 24 11.05 11.64 20.91
CA THR A 24 11.01 10.23 21.35
C THR A 24 9.59 9.68 21.37
N LEU A 25 8.62 10.46 21.87
CA LEU A 25 7.21 10.06 21.85
C LEU A 25 6.69 9.91 20.42
N ILE A 26 7.08 10.84 19.53
CA ILE A 26 6.70 10.76 18.12
C ILE A 26 7.32 9.53 17.46
N THR A 27 8.61 9.25 17.67
CA THR A 27 9.24 8.04 17.13
C THR A 27 8.49 6.78 17.55
N LYS A 28 8.16 6.62 18.85
CA LYS A 28 7.37 5.47 19.32
C LYS A 28 5.99 5.40 18.64
N LEU A 29 5.33 6.55 18.45
CA LEU A 29 4.03 6.63 17.79
C LEU A 29 4.08 6.13 16.34
N PHE A 30 5.09 6.56 15.58
CA PHE A 30 5.26 6.13 14.18
C PHE A 30 5.71 4.67 14.05
N GLU A 31 6.46 4.14 15.03
CA GLU A 31 6.83 2.73 15.10
C GLU A 31 5.61 1.83 15.38
N GLU A 32 4.72 2.23 16.30
CA GLU A 32 3.51 1.46 16.64
C GLU A 32 2.40 1.60 15.60
N TYR A 33 2.28 2.77 14.95
CA TYR A 33 1.20 3.09 14.01
C TYR A 33 1.71 3.61 12.65
N PRO A 34 2.49 2.81 11.89
CA PRO A 34 3.18 3.26 10.68
C PRO A 34 2.25 3.67 9.52
N THR A 35 0.99 3.23 9.56
CA THR A 35 -0.01 3.50 8.50
C THR A 35 -1.04 4.55 8.89
N ALA A 36 -1.17 4.89 10.18
CA ALA A 36 -2.21 5.80 10.67
C ALA A 36 -1.75 7.26 10.72
N PHE A 37 -0.45 7.50 10.92
CA PHE A 37 0.12 8.85 11.03
C PHE A 37 1.05 9.17 9.85
N ALA A 38 1.13 10.44 9.49
CA ALA A 38 2.15 10.97 8.61
C ALA A 38 2.60 12.35 9.10
N PHE A 39 3.90 12.61 8.98
CA PHE A 39 4.46 13.91 9.31
C PHE A 39 4.17 14.92 8.20
N SER A 40 3.80 16.14 8.58
CA SER A 40 4.10 17.31 7.75
C SER A 40 5.55 17.69 8.02
N ILE A 41 6.43 17.39 7.08
CA ILE A 41 7.84 17.75 7.22
C ILE A 41 7.96 19.27 7.05
N SER A 42 8.24 19.96 8.15
CA SER A 42 8.41 21.42 8.17
C SER A 42 9.61 21.86 7.34
N HIS A 43 9.56 23.06 6.78
CA HIS A 43 10.74 23.73 6.22
C HIS A 43 11.47 24.50 7.31
N THR A 44 12.80 24.61 7.22
CA THR A 44 13.60 25.44 8.14
C THR A 44 14.82 26.04 7.45
N THR A 45 15.20 27.24 7.88
CA THR A 45 16.44 27.92 7.45
C THR A 45 17.66 27.59 8.30
N ARG A 46 17.46 26.77 9.34
CA ARG A 46 18.53 26.26 10.21
C ARG A 46 19.39 25.24 9.44
N SER A 47 20.69 25.18 9.74
CA SER A 47 21.53 24.09 9.25
C SER A 47 21.18 22.75 9.91
N PRO A 48 21.22 21.63 9.16
CA PRO A 48 21.00 20.30 9.73
C PRO A 48 22.03 19.99 10.83
N ARG A 49 21.58 19.31 11.88
CA ARG A 49 22.44 18.76 12.94
C ARG A 49 23.06 17.44 12.46
N PRO A 50 24.16 16.96 13.10
CA PRO A 50 24.69 15.63 12.81
C PRO A 50 23.61 14.55 12.90
N GLY A 51 23.40 13.82 11.80
CA GLY A 51 22.41 12.74 11.68
C GLY A 51 21.05 13.14 11.11
N GLU A 52 20.73 14.43 10.97
CA GLU A 52 19.50 14.89 10.31
C GLU A 52 19.64 14.84 8.78
N GLN A 53 18.53 14.52 8.09
CA GLN A 53 18.49 14.44 6.63
C GLN A 53 17.37 15.31 6.05
N ASN A 54 17.65 15.94 4.91
CA ASN A 54 16.67 16.74 4.19
C ASN A 54 15.50 15.86 3.72
N GLY A 55 14.27 16.27 4.03
CA GLY A 55 13.06 15.50 3.73
C GLY A 55 12.79 14.34 4.70
N ARG A 56 13.52 14.28 5.83
CA ARG A 56 13.22 13.36 6.93
C ARG A 56 12.76 14.14 8.17
N GLU A 57 13.65 14.93 8.77
CA GLU A 57 13.31 15.78 9.91
C GLU A 57 12.74 17.14 9.48
N TYR A 58 13.37 17.74 8.46
CA TYR A 58 12.98 19.04 7.89
C TYR A 58 13.31 19.08 6.40
N HIS A 59 12.63 19.97 5.68
CA HIS A 59 13.13 20.52 4.42
C HIS A 59 14.05 21.71 4.72
N PHE A 60 15.35 21.50 4.63
CA PHE A 60 16.35 22.53 4.88
C PHE A 60 16.45 23.44 3.65
N ALA A 61 16.01 24.68 3.81
CA ALA A 61 15.95 25.68 2.74
C ALA A 61 16.89 26.85 3.04
N SER A 62 17.36 27.55 2.00
CA SER A 62 18.07 28.82 2.21
C SER A 62 17.09 29.93 2.63
N ARG A 63 17.60 31.00 3.25
CA ARG A 63 16.75 32.17 3.59
C ARG A 63 16.03 32.76 2.36
N PRO A 64 16.70 32.99 1.21
CA PRO A 64 16.03 33.45 0.00
C PRO A 64 14.91 32.51 -0.50
N ASP A 65 15.13 31.20 -0.44
CA ASP A 65 14.11 30.23 -0.84
C ASP A 65 12.90 30.31 0.09
N MET A 66 13.15 30.43 1.41
CA MET A 66 12.11 30.58 2.42
C MET A 66 11.27 31.84 2.20
N GLU A 67 11.92 32.98 1.94
CA GLU A 67 11.24 34.25 1.62
C GLU A 67 10.43 34.14 0.32
N GLY A 68 10.95 33.44 -0.70
CA GLY A 68 10.22 33.17 -1.94
C GLY A 68 8.95 32.35 -1.71
N MET A 69 9.03 31.29 -0.88
CA MET A 69 7.90 30.43 -0.51
C MET A 69 6.86 31.20 0.34
N LEU A 70 7.31 32.10 1.23
CA LEU A 70 6.45 32.99 2.01
C LEU A 70 5.65 33.96 1.12
N ASN A 71 6.33 34.61 0.16
CA ASN A 71 5.69 35.55 -0.77
C ASN A 71 4.62 34.91 -1.65
N ARG A 72 4.71 33.60 -1.90
CA ARG A 72 3.72 32.82 -2.65
C ARG A 72 2.56 32.29 -1.79
N GLY A 73 2.57 32.53 -0.47
CA GLY A 73 1.49 32.15 0.44
C GLY A 73 1.35 30.64 0.67
N GLU A 74 2.43 29.87 0.43
CA GLU A 74 2.43 28.41 0.44
C GLU A 74 2.41 27.80 1.86
N PHE A 75 2.75 28.60 2.87
CA PHE A 75 2.76 28.19 4.28
C PHE A 75 1.39 28.32 4.95
N LEU A 76 1.05 27.28 5.71
CA LEU A 76 -0.06 27.23 6.67
C LEU A 76 0.29 28.08 7.88
N GLU A 77 1.50 27.88 8.39
CA GLU A 77 2.11 28.69 9.42
C GLU A 77 3.59 28.88 9.09
N SER A 78 4.12 30.03 9.48
CA SER A 78 5.54 30.31 9.39
C SER A 78 6.00 31.19 10.54
N THR A 79 7.21 30.93 11.00
CA THR A 79 7.99 31.76 11.91
C THR A 79 9.21 32.32 11.18
N GLU A 80 10.07 33.06 11.87
CA GLU A 80 11.33 33.55 11.29
C GLU A 80 12.25 32.40 10.83
N PHE A 81 12.11 31.20 11.40
CA PHE A 81 13.07 30.10 11.21
C PHE A 81 12.46 28.80 10.69
N SER A 82 11.14 28.66 10.64
CA SER A 82 10.46 27.44 10.20
C SER A 82 9.08 27.70 9.63
N GLY A 83 8.52 26.75 8.88
CA GLY A 83 7.12 26.80 8.49
C GLY A 83 6.60 25.49 7.93
N ASN A 84 5.29 25.28 8.09
CA ASN A 84 4.56 24.13 7.53
C ASN A 84 3.78 24.53 6.29
N PHE A 85 3.84 23.72 5.23
CA PHE A 85 3.11 23.98 3.98
C PHE A 85 1.64 23.58 4.10
N LYS A 86 0.73 24.42 3.58
CA LYS A 86 -0.70 24.07 3.48
C LYS A 86 -0.91 22.77 2.72
N LYS A 87 -0.24 22.67 1.58
CA LYS A 87 -0.32 21.51 0.69
C LYS A 87 0.17 20.22 1.34
N ALA A 88 1.20 20.27 2.19
CA ALA A 88 1.70 19.09 2.89
C ALA A 88 0.66 18.55 3.87
N VAL A 89 -0.03 19.43 4.59
CA VAL A 89 -1.13 19.05 5.50
C VAL A 89 -2.32 18.50 4.72
N GLU A 90 -2.70 19.15 3.63
CA GLU A 90 -3.78 18.69 2.74
C GLU A 90 -3.47 17.33 2.10
N ASP A 91 -2.24 17.12 1.64
CA ASP A 91 -1.83 15.85 1.02
C ASP A 91 -1.86 14.70 2.03
N VAL A 92 -1.41 14.92 3.27
CA VAL A 92 -1.50 13.91 4.33
C VAL A 92 -2.95 13.60 4.66
N THR A 93 -3.77 14.62 4.92
CA THR A 93 -5.17 14.42 5.31
C THR A 93 -5.99 13.75 4.20
N ARG A 94 -5.68 14.02 2.92
CA ARG A 94 -6.30 13.34 1.77
C ARG A 94 -5.99 11.84 1.70
N THR A 95 -4.91 11.37 2.32
CA THR A 95 -4.60 9.92 2.39
C THR A 95 -5.36 9.18 3.49
N GLY A 96 -6.23 9.86 4.23
CA GLY A 96 -6.95 9.30 5.37
C GLY A 96 -6.08 9.11 6.62
N ARG A 97 -4.83 9.61 6.59
CA ARG A 97 -3.90 9.58 7.73
C ARG A 97 -4.06 10.82 8.61
N ILE A 98 -3.67 10.68 9.87
CA ILE A 98 -3.55 11.79 10.81
C ILE A 98 -2.24 12.53 10.52
N CYS A 99 -2.35 13.81 10.17
CA CYS A 99 -1.22 14.70 10.01
C CYS A 99 -0.69 15.13 11.38
N LEU A 100 0.59 14.85 11.64
CA LEU A 100 1.28 15.32 12.83
C LEU A 100 2.13 16.54 12.48
N LEU A 101 1.84 17.65 13.15
CA LEU A 101 2.60 18.89 13.10
C LEU A 101 3.48 19.00 14.35
N ASP A 102 4.79 19.12 14.16
CA ASP A 102 5.73 19.44 15.21
C ASP A 102 6.11 20.91 15.12
N VAL A 103 5.61 21.73 16.06
CA VAL A 103 5.73 23.19 16.02
C VAL A 103 6.12 23.79 17.37
N ASP A 104 6.63 25.02 17.33
CA ASP A 104 6.95 25.80 18.52
C ASP A 104 5.76 26.65 19.02
N LYS A 105 6.00 27.47 20.05
CA LYS A 105 5.05 28.43 20.61
C LYS A 105 4.40 29.31 19.54
N GLN A 106 5.17 29.83 18.60
CA GLN A 106 4.68 30.77 17.59
C GLN A 106 3.87 30.03 16.52
N GLY A 107 4.31 28.84 16.12
CA GLY A 107 3.53 27.95 15.24
C GLY A 107 2.17 27.61 15.84
N VAL A 108 2.08 27.30 17.14
CA VAL A 108 0.79 27.08 17.82
C VAL A 108 -0.13 28.29 17.72
N LYS A 109 0.38 29.51 17.98
CA LYS A 109 -0.40 30.75 17.84
C LYS A 109 -0.91 30.94 16.41
N ASN A 110 -0.05 30.71 15.43
CA ASN A 110 -0.39 30.85 14.02
C ASN A 110 -1.49 29.86 13.61
N ILE A 111 -1.36 28.58 14.00
CA ILE A 111 -2.35 27.55 13.66
C ILE A 111 -3.67 27.79 14.40
N ARG A 112 -3.65 28.20 15.68
CA ARG A 112 -4.88 28.56 16.43
C ARG A 112 -5.63 29.74 15.80
N ASN A 113 -4.91 30.68 15.19
CA ASN A 113 -5.51 31.81 14.45
C ASN A 113 -5.94 31.44 13.02
N SER A 114 -5.66 30.21 12.58
CA SER A 114 -6.07 29.70 11.27
C SER A 114 -7.44 29.02 11.34
N HIS A 115 -7.96 28.59 10.19
CA HIS A 115 -9.21 27.82 10.10
C HIS A 115 -8.97 26.30 10.23
N LEU A 116 -7.76 25.88 10.60
CA LEU A 116 -7.42 24.48 10.73
C LEU A 116 -8.02 23.91 12.02
N ASP A 117 -8.95 22.98 11.86
CA ASP A 117 -9.39 22.15 12.97
C ASP A 117 -8.24 21.18 13.32
N ALA A 118 -7.74 21.25 14.55
CA ALA A 118 -6.62 20.46 15.01
C ALA A 118 -6.69 20.22 16.52
N VAL A 119 -6.15 19.09 16.98
CA VAL A 119 -5.96 18.82 18.41
C VAL A 119 -4.58 19.30 18.83
N PHE A 120 -4.51 20.18 19.82
CA PHE A 120 -3.29 20.80 20.31
C PHE A 120 -2.84 20.12 21.61
N VAL A 121 -1.67 19.48 21.56
CA VAL A 121 -1.09 18.76 22.70
C VAL A 121 0.27 19.35 23.05
N PHE A 122 0.42 19.76 24.31
CA PHE A 122 1.69 20.20 24.85
C PHE A 122 2.40 19.08 25.61
N ILE A 123 3.65 18.80 25.24
CA ILE A 123 4.52 17.86 25.96
C ILE A 123 5.36 18.64 26.95
N SER A 124 4.99 18.57 28.23
CA SER A 124 5.68 19.25 29.32
C SER A 124 6.81 18.39 29.87
N PRO A 125 8.01 18.94 30.14
CA PRO A 125 8.97 18.28 31.00
C PRO A 125 8.44 18.18 32.45
N PRO A 126 9.00 17.28 33.29
CA PRO A 126 8.59 17.12 34.69
C PRO A 126 8.89 18.36 35.53
N SER A 127 10.02 19.01 35.26
CA SER A 127 10.37 20.31 35.85
C SER A 127 11.34 21.06 34.94
N TYR A 128 11.53 22.36 35.21
CA TYR A 128 12.51 23.18 34.51
C TYR A 128 13.95 22.69 34.78
N GLU A 129 14.24 22.28 36.01
CA GLU A 129 15.55 21.80 36.45
C GLU A 129 15.92 20.50 35.70
N ILE A 130 14.96 19.58 35.55
CA ILE A 130 15.17 18.35 34.78
C ILE A 130 15.37 18.65 33.29
N LEU A 131 14.64 19.63 32.74
CA LEU A 131 14.83 20.07 31.36
C LEU A 131 16.25 20.61 31.15
N GLU A 132 16.74 21.44 32.07
CA GLU A 132 18.08 22.00 32.03
C GLU A 132 19.15 20.91 32.09
N GLN A 133 19.01 19.96 33.01
CA GLN A 133 19.90 18.80 33.08
C GLN A 133 19.92 18.02 31.76
N ARG A 134 18.76 17.79 31.13
CA ARG A 134 18.65 17.10 29.84
C ARG A 134 19.31 17.87 28.69
N LEU A 135 19.21 19.20 28.66
CA LEU A 135 19.84 20.04 27.64
C LEU A 135 21.36 20.05 27.79
N ARG A 136 21.86 20.25 29.02
CA ARG A 136 23.30 20.27 29.32
C ARG A 136 23.94 18.89 29.13
N GLY A 137 23.25 17.83 29.51
CA GLY A 137 23.74 16.45 29.42
C GLY A 137 23.97 15.94 28.00
N ARG A 138 23.39 16.59 26.97
CA ARG A 138 23.62 16.21 25.57
C ARG A 138 25.00 16.59 25.06
N GLN A 139 25.68 17.57 25.67
CA GLN A 139 27.02 18.05 25.28
C GLN A 139 27.16 18.42 23.78
N THR A 140 26.06 18.64 23.06
CA THR A 140 26.05 18.96 21.63
C THR A 140 25.90 20.45 21.33
N ASP A 141 25.61 21.26 22.35
CA ASP A 141 25.30 22.68 22.22
C ASP A 141 26.28 23.53 23.04
N THR A 142 26.56 24.75 22.58
CA THR A 142 27.34 25.73 23.34
C THR A 142 26.52 26.29 24.49
N GLU A 143 27.19 26.81 25.53
CA GLU A 143 26.51 27.38 26.70
C GLU A 143 25.49 28.49 26.31
N ALA A 144 25.90 29.40 25.41
CA ALA A 144 25.02 30.45 24.91
C ALA A 144 23.78 29.90 24.17
N ALA A 145 23.91 28.76 23.46
CA ALA A 145 22.78 28.10 22.83
C ALA A 145 21.87 27.39 23.84
N ILE A 146 22.44 26.84 24.91
CA ILE A 146 21.69 26.24 26.03
C ILE A 146 20.86 27.30 26.75
N GLU A 147 21.46 28.44 27.12
CA GLU A 147 20.76 29.55 27.78
C GLU A 147 19.60 30.08 26.93
N LYS A 148 19.81 30.25 25.62
CA LYS A 148 18.75 30.66 24.69
C LYS A 148 17.57 29.67 24.70
N ARG A 149 17.85 28.37 24.63
CA ARG A 149 16.82 27.31 24.65
C ARG A 149 16.10 27.23 25.99
N LEU A 150 16.80 27.46 27.10
CA LEU A 150 16.20 27.50 28.43
C LEU A 150 15.23 28.68 28.58
N LYS A 151 15.60 29.85 28.04
CA LYS A 151 14.70 31.01 27.98
C LYS A 151 13.45 30.70 27.15
N GLU A 152 13.62 30.17 25.96
CA GLU A 152 12.51 29.75 25.08
C GLU A 152 11.62 28.69 25.73
N ALA A 153 12.23 27.76 26.48
CA ALA A 153 11.52 26.72 27.19
C ALA A 153 10.63 27.28 28.30
N LYS A 154 11.17 28.20 29.11
CA LYS A 154 10.41 28.88 30.15
C LYS A 154 9.21 29.62 29.57
N GLU A 155 9.41 30.36 28.48
CA GLU A 155 8.31 31.05 27.79
C GLU A 155 7.26 30.07 27.24
N SER A 156 7.67 28.93 26.72
CA SER A 156 6.76 27.90 26.18
C SER A 156 5.94 27.23 27.30
N MET A 157 6.56 26.99 28.46
CA MET A 157 5.88 26.43 29.63
C MET A 157 4.87 27.41 30.21
N GLU A 158 5.18 28.71 30.30
CA GLU A 158 4.19 29.71 30.72
C GLU A 158 3.05 29.83 29.70
N PHE A 159 3.37 29.87 28.40
CA PHE A 159 2.37 29.90 27.33
C PHE A 159 1.43 28.69 27.38
N SER A 160 1.92 27.51 27.75
CA SER A 160 1.06 26.32 27.89
C SER A 160 -0.01 26.41 28.97
N LYS A 161 0.15 27.33 29.94
CA LYS A 161 -0.84 27.56 31.01
C LYS A 161 -1.95 28.52 30.59
N GLU A 162 -1.80 29.20 29.44
CA GLU A 162 -2.82 30.10 28.93
C GLU A 162 -4.09 29.30 28.55
N PRO A 163 -5.28 29.68 29.06
CA PRO A 163 -6.52 28.95 28.78
C PRO A 163 -6.83 28.88 27.28
N GLY A 164 -7.23 27.70 26.80
CA GLY A 164 -7.66 27.48 25.41
C GLY A 164 -6.55 27.39 24.37
N VAL A 165 -5.27 27.47 24.78
CA VAL A 165 -4.14 27.32 23.86
C VAL A 165 -3.92 25.84 23.49
N TYR A 166 -3.93 24.95 24.48
CA TYR A 166 -3.78 23.51 24.29
C TYR A 166 -5.03 22.78 24.79
N ASP A 167 -5.42 21.74 24.07
CA ASP A 167 -6.52 20.87 24.46
C ASP A 167 -6.05 19.85 25.51
N HIS A 168 -4.76 19.44 25.41
CA HIS A 168 -4.14 18.51 26.34
C HIS A 168 -2.72 18.92 26.73
N ILE A 169 -2.34 18.66 27.98
CA ILE A 169 -0.97 18.80 28.49
C ILE A 169 -0.53 17.44 29.01
N ILE A 170 0.56 16.90 28.46
CA ILE A 170 1.12 15.60 28.83
C ILE A 170 2.44 15.83 29.55
N LEU A 171 2.53 15.35 30.80
CA LEU A 171 3.75 15.39 31.59
C LEU A 171 4.68 14.24 31.20
N ASN A 172 5.87 14.55 30.69
CA ASN A 172 6.87 13.55 30.29
C ASN A 172 7.94 13.31 31.36
N ASP A 173 7.48 12.82 32.51
CA ASP A 173 8.35 12.33 33.59
C ASP A 173 8.85 10.91 33.28
N GLN A 174 7.91 9.97 33.07
CA GLN A 174 8.17 8.61 32.63
C GLN A 174 7.68 8.41 31.20
N LEU A 175 8.56 7.94 30.32
CA LEU A 175 8.29 7.85 28.88
C LEU A 175 7.06 7.00 28.56
N ASP A 176 6.90 5.84 29.20
CA ASP A 176 5.79 4.92 28.89
C ASP A 176 4.44 5.46 29.39
N VAL A 177 4.42 6.17 30.52
CA VAL A 177 3.20 6.82 31.05
C VAL A 177 2.78 7.99 30.16
N ALA A 178 3.74 8.83 29.77
CA ALA A 178 3.50 9.94 28.85
C ALA A 178 3.03 9.45 27.48
N TYR A 179 3.62 8.36 26.99
CA TYR A 179 3.23 7.73 25.74
C TYR A 179 1.84 7.13 25.80
N GLN A 180 1.48 6.45 26.90
CA GLN A 180 0.11 5.96 27.09
C GLN A 180 -0.90 7.11 27.10
N SER A 181 -0.58 8.22 27.79
CA SER A 181 -1.42 9.42 27.80
C SER A 181 -1.60 10.02 26.40
N LEU A 182 -0.53 10.02 25.58
CA LEU A 182 -0.60 10.47 24.19
C LEU A 182 -1.51 9.56 23.35
N LYS A 183 -1.43 8.25 23.53
CA LYS A 183 -2.33 7.29 22.86
C LYS A 183 -3.78 7.49 23.26
N ASP A 184 -4.05 7.76 24.52
CA ASP A 184 -5.42 7.97 25.01
C ASP A 184 -6.06 9.22 24.37
N VAL A 185 -5.29 10.31 24.24
CA VAL A 185 -5.70 11.51 23.49
C VAL A 185 -5.96 11.18 22.02
N LEU A 186 -5.08 10.38 21.41
CA LEU A 186 -5.16 10.03 19.99
C LEU A 186 -6.19 8.96 19.65
N ARG A 187 -6.75 8.27 20.63
CA ARG A 187 -7.56 7.06 20.41
C ARG A 187 -8.80 7.32 19.56
N GLU A 188 -9.54 8.39 19.85
CA GLU A 188 -10.74 8.76 19.08
C GLU A 188 -10.36 9.17 17.66
N MET A 189 -9.28 9.95 17.50
CA MET A 189 -8.77 10.38 16.19
C MET A 189 -8.30 9.19 15.35
N ALA A 190 -7.54 8.25 15.94
CA ALA A 190 -7.02 7.07 15.27
C ALA A 190 -8.16 6.17 14.77
N ASN A 191 -9.18 5.95 15.59
CA ASN A 191 -10.36 5.19 15.19
C ASN A 191 -11.09 5.87 14.02
N GLN A 192 -11.27 7.20 14.05
CA GLN A 192 -11.92 7.94 12.97
C GLN A 192 -11.10 7.94 11.68
N ALA A 193 -9.78 8.13 11.79
CA ALA A 193 -8.86 8.05 10.66
C ALA A 193 -8.89 6.67 10.01
N GLU A 194 -8.93 5.59 10.80
CA GLU A 194 -9.06 4.24 10.26
C GLU A 194 -10.41 4.02 9.57
N GLN A 195 -11.52 4.51 10.12
CA GLN A 195 -12.83 4.43 9.45
C GLN A 195 -12.86 5.21 8.14
N ILE A 196 -12.24 6.39 8.11
CA ILE A 196 -12.13 7.21 6.90
C ILE A 196 -11.20 6.55 5.88
N ARG A 197 -10.08 5.97 6.33
CA ARG A 197 -9.19 5.17 5.49
C ARG A 197 -9.90 3.96 4.90
N LEU A 198 -10.72 3.25 5.68
CA LEU A 198 -11.55 2.13 5.19
C LEU A 198 -12.65 2.60 4.22
N ALA A 199 -13.20 3.80 4.41
CA ALA A 199 -14.19 4.38 3.51
C ALA A 199 -13.58 4.97 2.22
N GLN A 200 -12.34 5.48 2.29
CA GLN A 200 -11.58 6.07 1.18
C GLN A 200 -10.75 5.04 0.41
N ALA A 201 -10.36 3.94 1.06
CA ALA A 201 -9.85 2.75 0.42
C ALA A 201 -10.98 2.24 -0.47
N GLY A 202 -10.95 2.62 -1.75
CA GLY A 202 -11.64 1.87 -2.77
C GLY A 202 -11.32 0.39 -2.58
N VAL A 203 -12.30 -0.45 -2.92
CA VAL A 203 -12.37 -1.91 -2.75
C VAL A 203 -11.04 -2.68 -2.95
N HIS A 204 -10.08 -2.09 -3.67
CA HIS A 204 -8.79 -2.63 -4.09
C HIS A 204 -7.66 -2.70 -3.03
N ASP A 205 -7.74 -2.03 -1.87
CA ASP A 205 -6.67 -2.04 -0.83
C ASP A 205 -7.03 -2.85 0.44
N ASN A 206 -8.16 -3.55 0.45
CA ASN A 206 -8.53 -4.47 1.54
C ASN A 206 -7.83 -5.83 1.32
N PRO A 207 -7.00 -6.34 2.27
CA PRO A 207 -6.35 -7.65 2.15
C PRO A 207 -7.32 -8.80 1.85
N GLU A 208 -8.53 -8.81 2.44
CA GLU A 208 -9.54 -9.84 2.15
C GLU A 208 -10.05 -9.75 0.71
N PHE A 209 -10.21 -8.54 0.17
CA PHE A 209 -10.62 -8.35 -1.22
C PHE A 209 -9.51 -8.75 -2.18
N VAL A 210 -8.26 -8.41 -1.87
CA VAL A 210 -7.09 -8.81 -2.67
C VAL A 210 -6.97 -10.34 -2.69
N LEU A 211 -7.10 -11.00 -1.54
CA LEU A 211 -7.13 -12.46 -1.45
C LEU A 211 -8.24 -13.05 -2.33
N LYS A 212 -9.47 -12.57 -2.17
CA LYS A 212 -10.60 -13.04 -2.97
C LYS A 212 -10.41 -12.80 -4.47
N TYR A 213 -9.82 -11.67 -4.85
CA TYR A 213 -9.50 -11.35 -6.24
C TYR A 213 -8.41 -12.28 -6.80
N LEU A 214 -7.37 -12.58 -6.01
CA LEU A 214 -6.32 -13.53 -6.40
C LEU A 214 -6.87 -14.95 -6.53
N GLU A 215 -7.73 -15.39 -5.60
CA GLU A 215 -8.45 -16.67 -5.69
C GLU A 215 -9.31 -16.75 -6.97
N GLU A 216 -10.02 -15.67 -7.32
CA GLU A 216 -10.80 -15.60 -8.57
C GLU A 216 -9.91 -15.72 -9.82
N ILE A 217 -8.73 -15.06 -9.84
CA ILE A 217 -7.77 -15.18 -10.94
C ILE A 217 -7.19 -16.59 -11.03
N GLU A 218 -6.78 -17.16 -9.90
CA GLU A 218 -6.19 -18.50 -9.83
C GLU A 218 -7.18 -19.54 -10.35
N ALA A 219 -8.44 -19.49 -9.89
CA ALA A 219 -9.48 -20.39 -10.37
C ALA A 219 -9.73 -20.25 -11.89
N LEU A 220 -9.69 -19.03 -12.44
CA LEU A 220 -9.81 -18.82 -13.89
C LEU A 220 -8.58 -19.37 -14.65
N ALA A 221 -7.38 -19.18 -14.12
CA ALA A 221 -6.14 -19.71 -14.71
C ALA A 221 -6.12 -21.24 -14.72
N GLU A 222 -6.53 -21.89 -13.63
CA GLU A 222 -6.65 -23.35 -13.55
C GLU A 222 -7.62 -23.90 -14.60
N ASN A 223 -8.77 -23.25 -14.78
CA ASN A 223 -9.74 -23.63 -15.81
C ASN A 223 -9.15 -23.54 -17.22
N VAL A 224 -8.41 -22.47 -17.53
CA VAL A 224 -7.72 -22.30 -18.81
C VAL A 224 -6.68 -23.40 -19.03
N LEU A 225 -5.90 -23.75 -18.01
CA LEU A 225 -4.91 -24.83 -18.09
C LEU A 225 -5.55 -26.21 -18.28
N ALA A 226 -6.66 -26.49 -17.58
CA ALA A 226 -7.41 -27.72 -17.75
C ALA A 226 -7.96 -27.86 -19.18
N GLU A 227 -8.57 -26.80 -19.73
CA GLU A 227 -9.11 -26.81 -21.09
C GLU A 227 -8.03 -26.94 -22.17
N ARG A 228 -6.86 -26.32 -21.97
CA ARG A 228 -5.70 -26.56 -22.85
C ARG A 228 -5.26 -28.02 -22.83
N ARG A 229 -5.20 -28.65 -21.66
CA ARG A 229 -4.84 -30.08 -21.53
C ARG A 229 -5.85 -30.97 -22.25
N GLU A 230 -7.14 -30.71 -22.10
CA GLU A 230 -8.21 -31.44 -22.80
C GLU A 230 -8.05 -31.34 -24.33
N ILE A 231 -7.80 -30.14 -24.87
CA ILE A 231 -7.56 -29.95 -26.30
C ILE A 231 -6.32 -30.72 -26.77
N ILE A 232 -5.25 -30.76 -25.98
CA ILE A 232 -4.04 -31.54 -26.31
C ILE A 232 -4.37 -33.04 -26.38
N GLU A 233 -5.13 -33.57 -25.43
CA GLU A 233 -5.54 -34.98 -25.44
C GLU A 233 -6.46 -35.33 -26.62
N LEU A 234 -7.44 -34.48 -26.91
CA LEU A 234 -8.32 -34.64 -28.08
C LEU A 234 -7.53 -34.62 -29.39
N ASN A 235 -6.55 -33.71 -29.52
CA ASN A 235 -5.67 -33.67 -30.69
C ASN A 235 -4.83 -34.94 -30.82
N LYS A 236 -4.24 -35.45 -29.72
CA LYS A 236 -3.53 -36.74 -29.72
C LYS A 236 -4.43 -37.88 -30.19
N ARG A 237 -5.69 -37.92 -29.72
CA ARG A 237 -6.67 -38.94 -30.13
C ARG A 237 -7.05 -38.80 -31.61
N ARG A 238 -7.25 -37.57 -32.09
CA ARG A 238 -7.50 -37.26 -33.51
C ARG A 238 -6.36 -37.76 -34.41
N ASP A 239 -5.12 -37.54 -34.01
CA ASP A 239 -3.97 -37.95 -34.80
C ASP A 239 -3.82 -39.48 -34.85
N LYS A 240 -4.09 -40.18 -33.74
CA LYS A 240 -4.21 -41.66 -33.74
C LYS A 240 -5.29 -42.16 -34.71
N LEU A 241 -6.45 -41.50 -34.77
CA LEU A 241 -7.50 -41.86 -35.74
C LEU A 241 -7.07 -41.59 -37.19
N ARG A 242 -6.31 -40.52 -37.46
CA ARG A 242 -5.75 -40.27 -38.80
C ARG A 242 -4.77 -41.36 -39.21
N GLU A 243 -3.92 -41.80 -38.29
CA GLU A 243 -3.00 -42.92 -38.54
C GLU A 243 -3.76 -44.22 -38.80
N ALA A 244 -4.76 -44.54 -37.97
CA ALA A 244 -5.63 -45.70 -38.17
C ALA A 244 -6.36 -45.66 -39.52
N SER A 245 -6.92 -44.50 -39.88
CA SER A 245 -7.58 -44.31 -41.19
C SER A 245 -6.60 -44.54 -42.34
N ARG A 246 -5.38 -43.97 -42.26
CA ARG A 246 -4.33 -44.19 -43.27
C ARG A 246 -3.92 -45.66 -43.38
N ALA A 247 -3.80 -46.36 -42.24
CA ALA A 247 -3.45 -47.78 -42.22
C ALA A 247 -4.53 -48.63 -42.91
N VAL A 248 -5.81 -48.38 -42.62
CA VAL A 248 -6.94 -49.06 -43.28
C VAL A 248 -7.00 -48.75 -44.79
N HIS A 249 -6.65 -47.51 -45.19
CA HIS A 249 -6.61 -47.12 -46.60
C HIS A 249 -5.45 -47.72 -47.40
N LYS A 250 -4.31 -48.01 -46.75
CA LYS A 250 -3.12 -48.62 -47.39
C LYS A 250 -3.21 -50.14 -47.58
N GLN A 251 -4.22 -50.80 -47.01
CA GLN A 251 -4.37 -52.24 -47.16
C GLN A 251 -4.71 -52.64 -48.60
N ALA A 252 -4.22 -53.81 -49.01
CA ALA A 252 -4.55 -54.39 -50.31
C ALA A 252 -6.07 -54.62 -50.43
N SER A 253 -6.62 -54.40 -51.63
CA SER A 253 -8.06 -54.45 -51.93
C SER A 253 -8.72 -55.81 -51.66
N ASN A 254 -7.92 -56.85 -51.41
CA ASN A 254 -8.38 -58.20 -51.06
C ASN A 254 -8.61 -58.40 -49.54
N VAL A 255 -8.24 -57.45 -48.67
CA VAL A 255 -8.47 -57.54 -47.22
C VAL A 255 -9.91 -57.14 -46.90
N LYS A 256 -10.73 -58.12 -46.48
CA LYS A 256 -12.16 -57.93 -46.19
C LYS A 256 -12.48 -57.64 -44.71
N THR A 257 -11.59 -58.06 -43.80
CA THR A 257 -11.82 -57.99 -42.35
C THR A 257 -10.62 -57.34 -41.66
N ASN A 258 -10.91 -56.48 -40.69
CA ASN A 258 -9.95 -55.71 -39.92
C ASN A 258 -10.22 -55.88 -38.42
N TRP A 259 -9.16 -55.91 -37.62
CA TRP A 259 -9.27 -55.94 -36.16
C TRP A 259 -9.15 -54.52 -35.61
N MET A 260 -10.16 -54.09 -34.84
CA MET A 260 -10.14 -52.83 -34.11
C MET A 260 -10.06 -53.09 -32.61
N CYS A 261 -9.32 -52.23 -31.91
CA CYS A 261 -9.33 -52.19 -30.45
C CYS A 261 -10.37 -51.16 -29.98
N LEU A 262 -11.31 -51.58 -29.15
CA LEU A 262 -12.32 -50.75 -28.51
C LEU A 262 -12.23 -50.99 -27.00
N ASN A 263 -11.73 -49.99 -26.28
CA ASN A 263 -11.35 -50.10 -24.87
C ASN A 263 -10.34 -51.25 -24.66
N ASN A 264 -10.74 -52.31 -23.95
CA ASN A 264 -9.90 -53.49 -23.69
C ASN A 264 -10.27 -54.70 -24.58
N ASN A 265 -11.12 -54.52 -25.60
CA ASN A 265 -11.61 -55.60 -26.45
C ASN A 265 -11.13 -55.44 -27.90
N PHE A 266 -10.82 -56.56 -28.54
CA PHE A 266 -10.52 -56.62 -29.98
C PHE A 266 -11.72 -57.17 -30.75
N LEU A 267 -12.15 -56.45 -31.76
CA LEU A 267 -13.30 -56.80 -32.58
C LEU A 267 -12.89 -56.89 -34.05
N ALA A 268 -13.16 -58.03 -34.67
CA ALA A 268 -13.02 -58.22 -36.11
C ALA A 268 -14.27 -57.70 -36.83
N MET A 269 -14.11 -56.85 -37.83
CA MET A 269 -15.22 -56.29 -38.59
C MET A 269 -14.83 -55.98 -40.03
N SER A 270 -15.81 -55.68 -40.88
CA SER A 270 -15.56 -55.41 -42.29
C SER A 270 -14.73 -54.12 -42.46
N THR A 271 -13.91 -54.05 -43.51
CA THR A 271 -13.16 -52.83 -43.86
C THR A 271 -14.09 -51.61 -44.02
N ARG A 272 -15.32 -51.81 -44.50
CA ARG A 272 -16.33 -50.76 -44.63
C ARG A 272 -16.79 -50.24 -43.27
N ASP A 273 -17.05 -51.14 -42.33
CA ASP A 273 -17.47 -50.78 -40.97
C ASP A 273 -16.35 -50.10 -40.18
N CYS A 274 -15.10 -50.56 -40.33
CA CYS A 274 -13.94 -49.89 -39.73
C CYS A 274 -13.84 -48.43 -40.20
N LYS A 275 -13.90 -48.18 -41.51
CA LYS A 275 -13.85 -46.83 -42.07
C LYS A 275 -14.98 -45.97 -41.52
N ARG A 276 -16.22 -46.47 -41.56
CA ARG A 276 -17.38 -45.75 -41.04
C ARG A 276 -17.24 -45.37 -39.56
N LEU A 277 -16.70 -46.28 -38.72
CA LEU A 277 -16.49 -45.99 -37.30
C LEU A 277 -15.37 -44.97 -37.09
N ILE A 278 -14.24 -45.12 -37.78
CA ILE A 278 -13.12 -44.16 -37.70
C ILE A 278 -13.58 -42.77 -38.15
N ASP A 279 -14.32 -42.67 -39.25
CA ASP A 279 -14.83 -41.40 -39.77
C ASP A 279 -15.81 -40.75 -38.79
N ARG A 280 -16.74 -41.55 -38.21
CA ARG A 280 -17.68 -41.06 -37.19
C ARG A 280 -16.96 -40.55 -35.95
N ASP A 281 -16.01 -41.30 -35.42
CA ASP A 281 -15.23 -40.90 -34.24
C ASP A 281 -14.35 -39.67 -34.55
N PHE A 282 -13.84 -39.57 -35.78
CA PHE A 282 -13.07 -38.43 -36.23
C PHE A 282 -13.93 -37.16 -36.27
N ASP A 283 -15.12 -37.23 -36.83
CA ASP A 283 -16.09 -36.13 -36.85
C ASP A 283 -16.50 -35.72 -35.44
N GLN A 284 -16.77 -36.69 -34.57
CA GLN A 284 -17.11 -36.46 -33.17
C GLN A 284 -15.98 -35.72 -32.43
N ILE A 285 -14.72 -36.16 -32.58
CA ILE A 285 -13.57 -35.49 -31.97
C ILE A 285 -13.38 -34.07 -32.52
N ASN A 286 -13.61 -33.84 -33.82
CA ASN A 286 -13.51 -32.49 -34.37
C ASN A 286 -14.56 -31.54 -33.76
N VAL A 287 -15.78 -32.03 -33.51
CA VAL A 287 -16.81 -31.27 -32.80
C VAL A 287 -16.39 -30.99 -31.37
N GLU A 288 -15.87 -31.98 -30.65
CA GLU A 288 -15.37 -31.84 -29.27
C GLU A 288 -14.23 -30.83 -29.18
N ILE A 289 -13.25 -30.89 -30.10
CA ILE A 289 -12.15 -29.91 -30.19
C ILE A 289 -12.71 -28.51 -30.41
N SER A 290 -13.63 -28.33 -31.35
CA SER A 290 -14.21 -27.01 -31.65
C SER A 290 -14.95 -26.42 -30.45
N GLN A 291 -15.68 -27.26 -29.70
CA GLN A 291 -16.36 -26.86 -28.48
C GLN A 291 -15.36 -26.47 -27.38
N ALA A 292 -14.33 -27.28 -27.18
CA ALA A 292 -13.27 -27.01 -26.20
C ALA A 292 -12.50 -25.73 -26.53
N GLU A 293 -12.16 -25.49 -27.81
CA GLU A 293 -11.50 -24.25 -28.27
C GLU A 293 -12.38 -23.02 -28.03
N LYS A 294 -13.69 -23.12 -28.26
CA LYS A 294 -14.63 -22.03 -27.98
C LYS A 294 -14.66 -21.72 -26.48
N LYS A 295 -14.76 -22.75 -25.64
CA LYS A 295 -14.79 -22.62 -24.17
C LYS A 295 -13.48 -22.00 -23.65
N LEU A 296 -12.34 -22.48 -24.15
CA LEU A 296 -11.03 -21.93 -23.86
C LEU A 296 -10.96 -20.43 -24.21
N LYS A 297 -11.44 -20.05 -25.40
CA LYS A 297 -11.44 -18.64 -25.82
C LYS A 297 -12.28 -17.76 -24.89
N GLU A 298 -13.43 -18.24 -24.44
CA GLU A 298 -14.28 -17.51 -23.48
C GLU A 298 -13.60 -17.37 -22.11
N ASN A 299 -12.96 -18.41 -21.60
CA ASN A 299 -12.29 -18.38 -20.30
C ASN A 299 -10.97 -17.59 -20.33
N VAL A 300 -10.21 -17.65 -21.42
CA VAL A 300 -9.04 -16.78 -21.64
C VAL A 300 -9.47 -15.31 -21.66
N LYS A 301 -10.61 -14.99 -22.29
CA LYS A 301 -11.15 -13.62 -22.26
C LYS A 301 -11.53 -13.20 -20.84
N LYS A 302 -12.22 -14.05 -20.08
CA LYS A 302 -12.58 -13.77 -18.68
C LYS A 302 -11.34 -13.55 -17.81
N LEU A 303 -10.31 -14.40 -17.96
CA LEU A 303 -9.03 -14.25 -17.27
C LEU A 303 -8.37 -12.91 -17.62
N TYR A 304 -8.29 -12.58 -18.91
CA TYR A 304 -7.71 -11.32 -19.37
C TYR A 304 -8.48 -10.08 -18.89
N ASP A 305 -9.81 -10.14 -18.89
CA ASP A 305 -10.67 -9.07 -18.38
C ASP A 305 -10.56 -8.94 -16.84
N ALA A 306 -10.36 -10.07 -16.13
CA ALA A 306 -10.10 -10.07 -14.70
C ALA A 306 -8.74 -9.45 -14.36
N GLU A 307 -7.67 -9.82 -15.08
CA GLU A 307 -6.31 -9.29 -14.92
C GLU A 307 -6.20 -7.78 -15.22
N LYS A 308 -7.09 -7.22 -16.05
CA LYS A 308 -7.12 -5.79 -16.40
C LYS A 308 -7.81 -4.88 -15.39
N LYS A 309 -8.35 -5.41 -14.29
CA LYS A 309 -8.84 -4.55 -13.21
C LYS A 309 -7.65 -3.75 -12.63
N PRO A 310 -7.81 -2.45 -12.39
CA PRO A 310 -6.70 -1.54 -12.17
C PRO A 310 -5.88 -1.95 -10.95
N GLU A 311 -4.56 -1.77 -11.10
CA GLU A 311 -3.49 -1.86 -10.11
C GLU A 311 -3.99 -2.00 -8.66
N ILE A 312 -3.91 -3.21 -8.12
CA ILE A 312 -3.85 -3.42 -6.67
C ILE A 312 -2.53 -2.81 -6.22
N ARG A 313 -2.53 -1.51 -5.89
CA ARG A 313 -1.36 -0.77 -5.40
C ARG A 313 -1.01 -1.11 -3.93
N GLY A 314 -1.64 -2.14 -3.36
CA GLY A 314 -1.64 -2.40 -1.92
C GLY A 314 -0.45 -3.16 -1.31
N PHE A 315 0.58 -3.58 -2.06
CA PHE A 315 1.67 -4.40 -1.47
C PHE A 315 3.10 -4.05 -1.88
N ASN A 316 3.37 -2.87 -2.48
CA ASN A 316 4.72 -2.57 -3.00
C ASN A 316 5.25 -3.63 -4.00
N LEU A 317 4.38 -4.48 -4.55
CA LEU A 317 4.75 -5.49 -5.53
C LEU A 317 5.13 -4.76 -6.83
N LYS A 318 6.43 -4.81 -7.16
CA LYS A 318 6.94 -4.28 -8.42
C LYS A 318 6.54 -5.21 -9.55
N SER A 319 6.17 -4.66 -10.69
CA SER A 319 6.08 -5.44 -11.92
C SER A 319 7.42 -6.11 -12.19
N LEU A 320 7.42 -7.41 -12.50
CA LEU A 320 8.62 -8.11 -12.94
C LEU A 320 9.23 -7.37 -14.14
N SER A 321 10.52 -7.08 -14.05
CA SER A 321 11.31 -6.58 -15.16
C SER A 321 11.30 -7.59 -16.32
N ARG A 322 11.68 -7.14 -17.52
CA ARG A 322 11.81 -8.03 -18.68
C ARG A 322 12.76 -9.20 -18.44
N GLU A 323 13.79 -8.97 -17.64
CA GLU A 323 14.81 -9.94 -17.28
C GLU A 323 14.27 -10.99 -16.30
N GLU A 324 13.63 -10.55 -15.20
CA GLU A 324 13.00 -11.46 -14.24
C GLU A 324 11.87 -12.29 -14.87
N ARG A 325 11.16 -11.73 -15.86
CA ARG A 325 10.14 -12.45 -16.61
C ARG A 325 10.73 -13.54 -17.50
N GLN A 326 11.88 -13.29 -18.13
CA GLN A 326 12.60 -14.32 -18.90
C GLN A 326 13.14 -15.44 -18.01
N GLU A 327 13.63 -15.12 -16.80
CA GLU A 327 14.07 -16.13 -15.83
C GLU A 327 12.90 -16.98 -15.34
N LEU A 328 11.74 -16.37 -15.09
CA LEU A 328 10.53 -17.09 -14.72
C LEU A 328 10.05 -18.01 -15.85
N ASP A 329 10.07 -17.54 -17.10
CA ASP A 329 9.70 -18.34 -18.27
C ASP A 329 10.64 -19.55 -18.44
N GLN A 330 11.94 -19.40 -18.16
CA GLN A 330 12.90 -20.53 -18.13
C GLN A 330 12.66 -21.51 -16.97
N LEU A 331 12.27 -21.01 -15.79
CA LEU A 331 11.90 -21.84 -14.64
C LEU A 331 10.63 -22.64 -14.88
N LEU A 332 9.73 -22.13 -15.73
CA LEU A 332 8.45 -22.74 -16.05
C LEU A 332 8.50 -23.64 -17.30
N GLU A 333 9.58 -23.61 -18.10
CA GLU A 333 9.80 -24.51 -19.26
C GLU A 333 9.53 -26.01 -18.98
N PRO A 334 9.88 -26.57 -17.81
CA PRO A 334 9.61 -27.99 -17.52
C PRO A 334 8.11 -28.32 -17.37
N TYR A 335 7.26 -27.31 -17.23
CA TYR A 335 5.83 -27.42 -16.94
C TYR A 335 4.92 -27.01 -18.11
N THR A 336 5.48 -26.50 -19.20
CA THR A 336 4.82 -26.17 -20.47
C THR A 336 5.14 -27.21 -21.54
#